data_AF-A0A8B9CXM0-F1
#
_entry.id   AF-A0A8B9CXM0-F1
#
_cell.length_a   1.000
_cell.length_b   1.000
_cell.length_c   1.000
_cell.angle_alpha   90.00
_cell.angle_beta   90.00
_cell.angle_gamma   90.00
#
_symmetry.space_group_name_H-M   'P 1'
#
loop_
_entity.id
_entity.type
_entity.pdbx_description
1 polymer ?
#
loop_
_entity_poly.entity_id
_entity_poly.type
_entity_poly.pdbx_seq_one_letter_code
_entity_poly.pdbx_strand_id
1 'polypeptide(L)'
;MIASIKDGRDWWKIEPKYSTKVLIGNWLEERKRFIKPTGKLGCSTYSTDFICFPDHKPEQTLRRTMMKKYEGLPAQHFFTHHEEPRSRNLVSEYEDKYNRHSYDPALPPLRGWNGRKLAWIPQKPDFPILEPPTNYGLLEHLMKKWHKKEAGMMRSVYTISYEKPPISAFAKIHGLSSRQGRHPHNIGRILDYEGSQKYLQALGQLARDRKARDASM
;
A
#
# COMPACT_ATOMS: atom_id res chain seq x y z
N MET A 1 49.66 36.74 1.91
CA MET A 1 50.06 35.52 2.62
C MET A 1 49.37 34.37 1.91
N ILE A 2 50.06 33.49 1.20
CA ILE A 2 50.87 32.38 1.73
C ILE A 2 52.03 32.13 0.76
N ALA A 3 53.27 32.20 1.26
CA ALA A 3 54.45 31.85 0.48
C ALA A 3 54.43 30.35 0.19
N SER A 4 54.50 29.99 -1.09
CA SER A 4 54.69 28.61 -1.52
C SER A 4 56.08 28.15 -1.08
N ILE A 5 56.17 27.52 0.10
CA ILE A 5 57.34 26.78 0.56
C ILE A 5 57.51 25.59 -0.39
N LYS A 6 58.26 25.81 -1.46
CA LYS A 6 58.79 24.74 -2.30
C LYS A 6 60.28 24.67 -2.06
N ASP A 7 60.67 23.46 -1.71
CA ASP A 7 62.03 22.93 -1.65
C ASP A 7 62.66 23.05 -0.26
N GLY A 8 62.59 21.94 0.49
CA GLY A 8 63.62 21.62 1.47
C GLY A 8 64.95 21.60 0.74
N ARG A 9 65.76 22.64 0.98
CA ARG A 9 67.10 22.75 0.43
C ARG A 9 67.99 23.40 1.48
N ASP A 10 69.04 22.67 1.82
CA ASP A 10 70.14 23.13 2.63
C ASP A 10 70.75 24.40 2.01
N TRP A 11 70.78 25.49 2.77
CA TRP A 11 71.15 26.84 2.30
C TRP A 11 72.60 26.99 1.80
N TRP A 12 73.41 25.93 1.85
CA TRP A 12 74.82 25.93 1.49
C TRP A 12 75.15 25.25 0.14
N LYS A 13 74.16 24.69 -0.57
CA LYS A 13 74.35 24.10 -1.91
C LYS A 13 73.64 24.91 -2.99
N ILE A 14 74.38 25.80 -3.65
CA ILE A 14 73.89 26.62 -4.78
C ILE A 14 74.19 25.86 -6.08
N GLU A 15 73.33 24.91 -6.43
CA GLU A 15 73.41 24.21 -7.72
C GLU A 15 72.40 24.80 -8.72
N PRO A 16 72.79 25.03 -9.99
CA PRO A 16 71.87 25.45 -11.03
C PRO A 16 70.80 24.38 -11.27
N LYS A 17 69.51 24.77 -11.25
CA LYS A 17 68.40 23.87 -11.58
C LYS A 17 68.24 23.78 -13.09
N TYR A 18 68.27 22.57 -13.61
CA TYR A 18 68.03 22.30 -15.02
C TYR A 18 66.65 21.65 -15.23
N SER A 19 66.17 21.69 -16.48
CA SER A 19 64.93 20.98 -16.85
C SER A 19 65.09 19.47 -16.72
N THR A 20 64.00 18.74 -16.49
CA THR A 20 63.94 17.26 -16.47
C THR A 20 64.30 16.59 -17.81
N LYS A 21 64.68 17.36 -18.83
CA LYS A 21 65.26 16.89 -20.10
C LYS A 21 66.79 16.87 -20.07
N VAL A 22 67.41 17.63 -19.18
CA VAL A 22 68.86 17.76 -19.06
C VAL A 22 69.37 16.66 -18.14
N LEU A 23 70.33 15.86 -18.62
CA LEU A 23 70.87 14.67 -17.96
C LEU A 23 71.83 15.03 -16.82
N ILE A 24 71.41 15.86 -15.88
CA ILE A 24 72.25 16.38 -14.79
C ILE A 24 71.54 16.17 -13.45
N GLY A 25 72.30 15.78 -12.43
CA GLY A 25 71.79 15.57 -11.07
C GLY A 25 70.81 14.40 -10.99
N ASN A 26 69.71 14.59 -10.28
CA ASN A 26 68.71 13.55 -9.99
C ASN A 26 67.71 13.30 -11.15
N TRP A 27 68.17 13.51 -12.39
CA TRP A 27 67.37 13.49 -13.62
C TRP A 27 66.51 12.22 -13.76
N LEU A 28 67.09 11.04 -13.49
CA LEU A 28 66.42 9.76 -13.64
C LEU A 28 65.22 9.60 -12.69
N GLU A 29 65.39 10.01 -11.43
CA GLU A 29 64.34 9.89 -10.41
C GLU A 29 63.22 10.93 -10.63
N GLU A 30 63.58 12.15 -11.07
CA GLU A 30 62.60 13.16 -11.44
C GLU A 30 61.71 12.70 -12.61
N ARG A 31 62.28 11.92 -13.54
CA ARG A 31 61.54 11.33 -14.67
C ARG A 31 60.68 10.13 -14.23
N LYS A 32 61.14 9.30 -13.28
CA LYS A 32 60.35 8.17 -12.74
C LYS A 32 59.12 8.63 -11.95
N ARG A 33 59.21 9.73 -11.19
CA ARG A 33 58.10 10.28 -10.38
C ARG A 33 56.83 10.59 -11.18
N PHE A 34 56.97 10.85 -12.49
CA PHE A 34 55.84 11.21 -13.35
C PHE A 34 55.04 10.01 -13.88
N ILE A 35 55.55 8.78 -13.74
CA ILE A 35 54.86 7.58 -14.21
C ILE A 35 53.99 7.06 -13.06
N LYS A 36 52.87 7.73 -12.80
CA LYS A 36 51.80 7.12 -11.99
C LYS A 36 51.11 6.08 -12.88
N PRO A 37 51.01 4.80 -12.49
CA PRO A 37 50.23 3.85 -13.24
C PRO A 37 48.76 4.28 -13.15
N THR A 38 48.21 4.77 -14.26
CA THR A 38 46.77 4.96 -14.46
C THR A 38 46.10 3.59 -14.67
N GLY A 39 46.41 2.63 -13.80
CA GLY A 39 45.85 1.29 -13.81
C GLY A 39 44.50 1.26 -13.10
N LYS A 40 43.68 0.25 -13.42
CA LYS A 40 42.44 -0.03 -12.69
C LYS A 40 42.76 -0.12 -11.20
N LEU A 41 42.05 0.67 -10.40
CA LEU A 41 42.09 0.57 -8.93
C LEU A 41 41.66 -0.84 -8.53
N GLY A 42 42.25 -1.37 -7.44
CA GLY A 42 41.86 -2.68 -6.92
C GLY A 42 40.38 -2.70 -6.60
N CYS A 43 39.68 -3.73 -7.10
CA CYS A 43 38.29 -3.97 -6.73
C CYS A 43 38.22 -4.44 -5.26
N SER A 44 37.11 -4.14 -4.58
CA SER A 44 36.83 -4.73 -3.27
C SER A 44 36.64 -6.24 -3.38
N THR A 45 36.91 -6.98 -2.30
CA THR A 45 36.63 -8.42 -2.21
C THR A 45 35.16 -8.72 -2.52
N TYR A 46 34.25 -7.83 -2.10
CA TYR A 46 32.84 -7.95 -2.45
C TYR A 46 32.59 -7.92 -3.97
N SER A 47 33.32 -7.07 -4.70
CA SER A 47 33.24 -6.99 -6.16
C SER A 47 33.83 -8.21 -6.87
N THR A 48 34.76 -8.94 -6.26
CA THR A 48 35.28 -10.19 -6.83
C THR A 48 34.34 -11.37 -6.58
N ASP A 49 33.69 -11.38 -5.41
CA ASP A 49 32.88 -12.53 -4.97
C ASP A 49 31.43 -12.44 -5.50
N PHE A 50 30.89 -11.25 -5.66
CA PHE A 50 29.54 -11.04 -6.16
C PHE A 50 29.48 -11.09 -7.69
N ILE A 51 28.86 -12.14 -8.23
CA ILE A 51 28.56 -12.26 -9.65
C ILE A 51 27.12 -11.78 -9.87
N CYS A 52 26.97 -10.62 -10.50
CA CYS A 52 25.66 -10.12 -10.91
C CYS A 52 25.18 -10.88 -12.15
N PHE A 53 24.03 -11.56 -12.05
CA PHE A 53 23.34 -12.15 -13.19
C PHE A 53 22.18 -11.25 -13.59
N PRO A 54 22.35 -10.33 -14.56
CA PRO A 54 21.36 -9.29 -14.89
C PRO A 54 20.04 -9.88 -15.43
N ASP A 55 20.09 -11.02 -16.11
CA ASP A 55 18.93 -11.67 -16.72
C ASP A 55 18.32 -12.77 -15.84
N HIS A 56 18.92 -13.05 -14.69
CA HIS A 56 18.43 -14.10 -13.79
C HIS A 56 17.18 -13.62 -13.03
N LYS A 57 16.01 -14.09 -13.47
CA LYS A 57 14.78 -13.95 -12.69
C LYS A 57 14.70 -15.13 -11.71
N PRO A 58 14.56 -14.88 -10.40
CA PRO A 58 14.38 -15.96 -9.45
C PRO A 58 13.12 -16.74 -9.79
N GLU A 59 13.19 -18.07 -9.67
CA GLU A 59 12.08 -18.94 -9.99
C GLU A 59 10.90 -18.69 -9.03
N GLN A 60 9.82 -18.09 -9.54
CA GLN A 60 8.67 -17.69 -8.71
C GLN A 60 7.95 -18.90 -8.11
N THR A 61 7.93 -20.03 -8.81
CA THR A 61 7.33 -21.29 -8.35
C THR A 61 8.05 -21.82 -7.13
N LEU A 62 9.38 -22.00 -7.19
CA LEU A 62 10.19 -22.41 -6.06
C LEU A 62 10.04 -21.48 -4.85
N ARG A 63 10.03 -20.16 -5.07
CA ARG A 63 9.80 -19.18 -4.00
C ARG A 63 8.43 -19.35 -3.34
N ARG A 64 7.36 -19.52 -4.13
CA ARG A 64 6.00 -19.75 -3.60
C ARG A 64 5.91 -21.07 -2.83
N THR A 65 6.54 -22.13 -3.35
CA THR A 65 6.57 -23.44 -2.70
C THR A 65 7.32 -23.38 -1.37
N MET A 66 8.45 -22.68 -1.31
CA MET A 66 9.20 -22.46 -0.08
C MET A 66 8.37 -21.65 0.93
N MET A 67 7.76 -20.54 0.51
CA MET A 67 6.89 -19.73 1.39
C MET A 67 5.79 -20.59 2.01
N LYS A 68 5.08 -21.40 1.21
CA LYS A 68 4.04 -22.33 1.71
C LYS A 68 4.57 -23.37 2.68
N LYS A 69 5.79 -23.88 2.48
CA LYS A 69 6.43 -24.81 3.43
C LYS A 69 6.73 -24.15 4.78
N TYR A 70 6.98 -22.84 4.79
CA TYR A 70 7.25 -22.06 6.00
C TYR A 70 5.99 -21.46 6.65
N GLU A 71 4.79 -21.58 6.05
CA GLU A 71 3.53 -21.07 6.62
C GLU A 71 3.10 -21.78 7.92
N GLY A 72 3.77 -22.89 8.29
CA GLY A 72 3.60 -23.56 9.58
C GLY A 72 2.25 -24.27 9.73
N LEU A 73 1.97 -24.74 10.96
CA LEU A 73 0.69 -25.34 11.30
C LEU A 73 -0.35 -24.24 11.52
N PRO A 74 -1.60 -24.42 11.04
CA PRO A 74 -2.61 -23.39 11.22
C PRO A 74 -3.00 -23.29 12.70
N ALA A 75 -3.25 -22.05 13.13
CA ALA A 75 -3.53 -21.67 14.52
C ALA A 75 -4.67 -22.48 15.16
N GLN A 76 -5.60 -22.99 14.34
CA GLN A 76 -6.69 -23.86 14.79
C GLN A 76 -6.14 -25.01 15.64
N HIS A 77 -5.10 -25.71 15.21
CA HIS A 77 -4.54 -26.86 15.94
C HIS A 77 -3.96 -26.52 17.31
N PHE A 78 -3.57 -25.26 17.55
CA PHE A 78 -3.00 -24.83 18.82
C PHE A 78 -4.04 -24.31 19.81
N PHE A 79 -5.09 -23.67 19.29
CA PHE A 79 -6.04 -22.93 20.14
C PHE A 79 -7.43 -23.57 20.21
N THR A 80 -7.77 -24.50 19.32
CA THR A 80 -9.07 -25.19 19.39
C THR A 80 -8.99 -26.35 20.37
N HIS A 81 -9.87 -26.35 21.35
CA HIS A 81 -10.15 -27.52 22.18
C HIS A 81 -11.36 -28.22 21.58
N HIS A 82 -11.29 -29.55 21.41
CA HIS A 82 -12.41 -30.40 20.97
C HIS A 82 -13.03 -30.09 19.58
N GLU A 83 -12.23 -29.59 18.63
CA GLU A 83 -12.68 -29.26 17.26
C GLU A 83 -13.85 -28.25 17.22
N GLU A 84 -13.99 -27.45 18.27
CA GLU A 84 -15.10 -26.51 18.37
C GLU A 84 -14.87 -25.27 17.50
N PRO A 85 -15.89 -24.79 16.78
CA PRO A 85 -15.76 -23.56 16.02
C PRO A 85 -15.59 -22.39 16.99
N ARG A 86 -14.70 -21.44 16.64
CA ARG A 86 -14.46 -20.24 17.46
C ARG A 86 -15.73 -19.42 17.73
N SER A 87 -16.71 -19.48 16.83
CA SER A 87 -18.00 -18.79 16.93
C SER A 87 -19.10 -19.62 17.60
N ARG A 88 -18.75 -20.67 18.37
CA ARG A 88 -19.73 -21.52 19.04
C ARG A 88 -20.53 -20.78 20.12
N ASN A 89 -19.86 -19.93 20.90
CA ASN A 89 -20.43 -19.27 22.06
C ASN A 89 -20.67 -17.79 21.77
N LEU A 90 -21.82 -17.47 21.18
CA LEU A 90 -22.20 -16.08 20.82
C LEU A 90 -23.22 -15.47 21.78
N VAL A 91 -23.81 -16.26 22.68
CA VAL A 91 -24.81 -15.82 23.65
C VAL A 91 -24.12 -15.53 24.98
N SER A 92 -24.38 -14.34 25.54
CA SER A 92 -23.88 -13.99 26.87
C SER A 92 -24.80 -14.51 27.97
N GLU A 93 -24.26 -14.76 29.16
CA GLU A 93 -25.06 -15.17 30.33
C GLU A 93 -26.14 -14.13 30.70
N TYR A 94 -25.84 -12.84 30.49
CA TYR A 94 -26.81 -11.77 30.68
C TYR A 94 -28.02 -11.94 29.74
N GLU A 95 -27.75 -12.14 28.45
CA GLU A 95 -28.79 -12.30 27.45
C GLU A 95 -29.68 -13.53 27.73
N ASP A 96 -29.06 -14.65 28.09
CA ASP A 96 -29.77 -15.88 28.47
C ASP A 96 -30.68 -15.66 29.69
N LYS A 97 -30.19 -15.01 30.76
CA LYS A 97 -30.96 -14.75 31.98
C LYS A 97 -32.14 -13.81 31.78
N TYR A 98 -31.91 -12.68 31.12
CA TYR A 98 -32.91 -11.62 31.06
C TYR A 98 -33.84 -11.75 29.86
N ASN A 99 -33.33 -12.13 28.68
CA ASN A 99 -34.13 -12.16 27.46
C ASN A 99 -34.70 -13.53 27.15
N ARG A 100 -33.98 -14.60 27.49
CA ARG A 100 -34.40 -16.00 27.24
C ARG A 100 -34.98 -16.68 28.48
N HIS A 101 -35.10 -15.92 29.59
CA HIS A 101 -35.65 -16.37 30.88
C HIS A 101 -34.93 -17.58 31.49
N SER A 102 -33.72 -17.88 31.03
CA SER A 102 -32.86 -18.91 31.58
C SER A 102 -33.49 -20.29 31.79
N TYR A 103 -34.61 -20.60 31.14
CA TYR A 103 -35.37 -21.81 31.44
C TYR A 103 -34.83 -23.01 30.66
N ASP A 104 -33.95 -23.78 31.31
CA ASP A 104 -33.59 -25.12 30.88
C ASP A 104 -33.98 -26.11 31.99
N PRO A 105 -35.04 -26.92 31.82
CA PRO A 105 -35.55 -27.80 32.86
C PRO A 105 -34.60 -28.97 33.18
N ALA A 106 -33.55 -29.18 32.38
CA ALA A 106 -32.67 -30.34 32.48
C ALA A 106 -31.48 -30.17 33.44
N LEU A 107 -31.15 -28.95 33.89
CA LEU A 107 -29.91 -28.67 34.62
C LEU A 107 -30.16 -28.21 36.07
N PRO A 108 -29.41 -28.72 37.06
CA PRO A 108 -29.57 -28.31 38.45
C PRO A 108 -29.12 -26.85 38.64
N PRO A 109 -29.89 -26.02 39.38
CA PRO A 109 -29.61 -24.59 39.54
C PRO A 109 -28.35 -24.29 40.36
N LEU A 110 -27.95 -25.19 41.28
CA LEU A 110 -26.76 -25.05 42.12
C LEU A 110 -25.78 -26.20 41.88
N ARG A 111 -24.49 -25.86 41.84
CA ARG A 111 -23.40 -26.83 41.73
C ARG A 111 -23.36 -27.72 42.99
N GLY A 112 -23.35 -29.03 42.80
CA GLY A 112 -23.22 -30.02 43.87
C GLY A 112 -21.93 -30.83 43.75
N TRP A 113 -21.36 -31.28 44.87
CA TRP A 113 -20.22 -32.20 44.87
C TRP A 113 -20.70 -33.63 44.65
N ASN A 114 -20.12 -34.35 43.68
CA ASN A 114 -20.41 -35.76 43.47
C ASN A 114 -19.30 -36.63 44.07
N GLY A 115 -19.58 -37.24 45.22
CA GLY A 115 -18.60 -38.09 45.92
C GLY A 115 -18.16 -39.33 45.15
N ARG A 116 -18.96 -39.85 44.21
CA ARG A 116 -18.58 -41.01 43.38
C ARG A 116 -17.61 -40.63 42.26
N LYS A 117 -17.80 -39.44 41.68
CA LYS A 117 -16.94 -38.91 40.60
C LYS A 117 -15.75 -38.11 41.14
N LEU A 118 -15.74 -37.81 42.44
CA LEU A 118 -14.78 -36.91 43.09
C LEU A 118 -14.63 -35.59 42.32
N ALA A 119 -15.77 -35.06 41.84
CA ALA A 119 -15.81 -33.87 41.02
C ALA A 119 -17.08 -33.06 41.30
N TRP A 120 -17.00 -31.76 41.06
CA TRP A 120 -18.16 -30.90 41.02
C TRP A 120 -19.03 -31.22 39.81
N ILE A 121 -20.34 -31.33 40.01
CA ILE A 121 -21.30 -31.49 38.91
C ILE A 121 -21.32 -30.19 38.11
N PRO A 122 -21.29 -30.27 36.77
CA PRO A 122 -21.37 -29.07 35.94
C PRO A 122 -22.70 -28.35 36.17
N GLN A 123 -22.62 -27.03 36.24
CA GLN A 123 -23.78 -26.15 36.39
C GLN A 123 -24.25 -25.70 35.00
N LYS A 124 -25.43 -25.09 34.92
CA LYS A 124 -25.91 -24.42 33.72
C LYS A 124 -24.85 -23.64 32.90
N PRO A 125 -24.03 -22.73 33.47
CA PRO A 125 -23.04 -21.97 32.70
C PRO A 125 -21.93 -22.84 32.08
N ASP A 126 -21.73 -24.08 32.55
CA ASP A 126 -20.74 -24.99 31.98
C ASP A 126 -21.22 -25.57 30.63
N PHE A 127 -22.51 -25.43 30.30
CA PHE A 127 -23.10 -25.84 29.04
C PHE A 127 -23.47 -24.62 28.20
N PRO A 128 -22.62 -24.23 27.23
CA PRO A 128 -22.92 -23.07 26.39
C PRO A 128 -24.13 -23.35 25.49
N ILE A 129 -24.98 -22.34 25.34
CA ILE A 129 -26.13 -22.38 24.44
C ILE A 129 -25.62 -22.26 23.00
N LEU A 130 -26.01 -23.22 22.15
CA LEU A 130 -25.58 -23.29 20.73
C LEU A 130 -26.49 -22.51 19.78
N GLU A 131 -27.52 -21.86 20.32
CA GLU A 131 -28.44 -21.05 19.53
C GLU A 131 -27.78 -19.79 18.99
N PRO A 132 -28.25 -19.29 17.83
CA PRO A 132 -27.78 -18.00 17.33
C PRO A 132 -28.05 -16.88 18.35
N PRO A 133 -27.22 -15.84 18.40
CA PRO A 133 -27.42 -14.70 19.28
C PRO A 133 -28.70 -13.95 18.92
N THR A 134 -29.34 -13.33 19.92
CA THR A 134 -30.55 -12.54 19.70
C THR A 134 -30.16 -11.27 18.97
N ASN A 135 -30.55 -11.20 17.70
CA ASN A 135 -30.26 -10.04 16.87
C ASN A 135 -31.45 -9.07 16.97
N TYR A 136 -31.30 -8.00 17.75
CA TYR A 136 -32.32 -6.95 17.91
C TYR A 136 -32.50 -6.08 16.64
N GLY A 137 -32.41 -6.66 15.45
CA GLY A 137 -32.42 -5.95 14.17
C GLY A 137 -31.16 -5.10 13.90
N LEU A 138 -30.12 -5.20 14.73
CA LEU A 138 -28.88 -4.43 14.57
C LEU A 138 -28.19 -4.75 13.25
N LEU A 139 -28.09 -6.05 12.92
CA LEU A 139 -27.50 -6.47 11.65
C LEU A 139 -28.26 -5.90 10.47
N GLU A 140 -29.59 -5.97 10.50
CA GLU A 140 -30.44 -5.43 9.44
C GLU A 140 -30.26 -3.92 9.27
N HIS A 141 -30.18 -3.19 10.39
CA HIS A 141 -29.90 -1.76 10.38
C HIS A 141 -28.53 -1.45 9.77
N LEU A 142 -27.49 -2.19 10.15
CA LEU A 142 -26.14 -2.01 9.62
C LEU A 142 -26.05 -2.40 8.13
N MET A 143 -26.69 -3.48 7.71
CA MET A 143 -26.78 -3.87 6.30
C MET A 143 -27.47 -2.77 5.49
N LYS A 144 -28.59 -2.22 5.98
CA LYS A 144 -29.26 -1.08 5.34
C LYS A 144 -28.32 0.13 5.24
N LYS A 145 -27.53 0.41 6.28
CA LYS A 145 -26.56 1.51 6.28
C LYS A 145 -25.43 1.29 5.28
N TRP A 146 -24.84 0.09 5.21
CA TRP A 146 -23.74 -0.22 4.29
C TRP A 146 -24.20 -0.27 2.82
N HIS A 147 -25.39 -0.81 2.57
CA HIS A 147 -25.94 -0.87 1.22
C HIS A 147 -26.59 0.44 0.76
N LYS A 148 -26.73 1.43 1.66
CA LYS A 148 -27.15 2.78 1.29
C LYS A 148 -26.05 3.43 0.44
N LYS A 149 -26.15 3.27 -0.88
CA LYS A 149 -25.31 4.02 -1.82
C LYS A 149 -25.54 5.50 -1.60
N GLU A 150 -24.51 6.22 -1.15
CA GLU A 150 -24.53 7.67 -1.17
C GLU A 150 -24.66 8.09 -2.64
N ALA A 151 -25.71 8.85 -2.96
CA ALA A 151 -25.86 9.41 -4.29
C ALA A 151 -24.61 10.27 -4.53
N GLY A 152 -23.79 9.92 -5.53
CA GLY A 152 -22.48 10.53 -5.81
C GLY A 152 -22.47 12.03 -6.13
N MET A 153 -23.57 12.73 -5.84
CA MET A 153 -23.59 14.19 -5.74
C MET A 153 -22.99 14.58 -4.38
N MET A 154 -21.92 15.37 -4.43
CA MET A 154 -21.33 16.05 -3.28
C MET A 154 -22.37 17.00 -2.66
N ARG A 155 -23.24 16.46 -1.79
CA ARG A 155 -24.23 17.25 -1.06
C ARG A 155 -23.57 17.71 0.23
N SER A 156 -23.48 19.02 0.44
CA SER A 156 -23.04 19.55 1.73
C SER A 156 -24.04 19.13 2.82
N VAL A 157 -23.57 19.06 4.07
CA VAL A 157 -24.43 18.76 5.23
C VAL A 157 -25.67 19.65 5.25
N TYR A 158 -25.50 20.94 4.91
CA TYR A 158 -26.59 21.91 4.80
C TYR A 158 -27.64 21.54 3.74
N THR A 159 -27.21 21.06 2.57
CA THR A 159 -28.14 20.63 1.50
C THR A 159 -28.89 19.35 1.86
N ILE A 160 -28.32 18.50 2.72
CA ILE A 160 -28.97 17.27 3.20
C ILE A 160 -29.95 17.58 4.33
N SER A 161 -29.58 18.45 5.27
CA SER A 161 -30.39 18.78 6.45
C SER A 161 -31.51 19.77 6.16
N TYR A 162 -31.34 20.64 5.16
CA TYR A 162 -32.37 21.61 4.78
C TYR A 162 -33.44 20.94 3.91
N GLU A 163 -34.59 20.67 4.49
CA GLU A 163 -35.77 20.24 3.74
C GLU A 163 -36.22 21.38 2.82
N LYS A 164 -36.35 21.08 1.51
CA LYS A 164 -36.88 22.07 0.58
C LYS A 164 -38.33 22.36 0.97
N PRO A 165 -38.69 23.62 1.26
CA PRO A 165 -40.07 23.95 1.60
C PRO A 165 -40.98 23.62 0.41
N PRO A 166 -42.26 23.28 0.67
CA PRO A 166 -43.21 22.98 -0.40
C PRO A 166 -43.34 24.18 -1.34
N ILE A 167 -43.66 23.91 -2.62
CA ILE A 167 -43.75 24.95 -3.68
C ILE A 167 -44.73 26.06 -3.30
N SER A 168 -45.73 25.77 -2.46
CA SER A 168 -46.71 26.72 -1.92
C SER A 168 -46.13 27.78 -0.98
N ALA A 169 -44.96 27.54 -0.38
CA ALA A 169 -44.29 28.52 0.48
C ALA A 169 -43.60 29.63 -0.34
N PHE A 170 -43.37 29.40 -1.64
CA PHE A 170 -42.79 30.40 -2.52
C PHE A 170 -43.89 31.33 -3.05
N ALA A 171 -43.67 32.64 -2.94
CA ALA A 171 -44.58 33.63 -3.50
C ALA A 171 -44.73 33.41 -5.02
N LYS A 172 -45.97 33.36 -5.50
CA LYS A 172 -46.30 33.17 -6.90
C LYS A 172 -45.96 34.45 -7.65
N ILE A 173 -44.83 34.47 -8.35
CA ILE A 173 -44.46 35.60 -9.22
C ILE A 173 -45.41 35.58 -10.42
N HIS A 174 -46.35 36.52 -10.46
CA HIS A 174 -47.14 36.80 -11.66
C HIS A 174 -46.19 37.40 -12.70
N GLY A 175 -46.11 36.74 -13.86
CA GLY A 175 -44.95 36.81 -14.74
C GLY A 175 -44.69 38.18 -15.35
N LEU A 176 -43.41 38.58 -15.32
CA LEU A 176 -42.82 39.33 -16.41
C LEU A 176 -42.04 38.33 -17.26
N SER A 177 -42.49 38.15 -18.51
CA SER A 177 -41.75 37.43 -19.54
C SER A 177 -40.41 38.14 -19.76
N SER A 178 -39.38 37.68 -19.06
CA SER A 178 -38.01 38.09 -19.33
C SER A 178 -37.62 37.53 -20.68
N ARG A 179 -37.57 38.41 -21.69
CA ARG A 179 -36.97 38.14 -22.99
C ARG A 179 -35.46 37.95 -22.80
N GLN A 180 -35.04 36.79 -22.30
CA GLN A 180 -33.64 36.39 -22.37
C GLN A 180 -33.38 35.91 -23.80
N GLY A 181 -32.61 36.72 -24.52
CA GLY A 181 -32.08 36.38 -25.83
C GLY A 181 -31.38 35.02 -25.81
N ARG A 182 -31.52 34.30 -26.91
CA ARG A 182 -30.81 33.04 -27.15
C ARG A 182 -29.30 33.30 -27.04
N HIS A 183 -28.71 32.93 -25.91
CA HIS A 183 -27.29 32.66 -25.87
C HIS A 183 -27.05 31.44 -26.78
N PRO A 184 -26.23 31.52 -27.83
CA PRO A 184 -25.84 30.32 -28.55
C PRO A 184 -25.04 29.47 -27.57
N HIS A 185 -25.60 28.30 -27.26
CA HIS A 185 -24.86 27.19 -26.71
C HIS A 185 -23.74 26.85 -27.70
N ASN A 186 -22.56 27.44 -27.50
CA ASN A 186 -21.31 26.88 -27.96
C ASN A 186 -21.06 25.60 -27.15
N ILE A 187 -21.85 24.57 -27.45
CA ILE A 187 -21.53 23.19 -27.13
C ILE A 187 -20.28 22.91 -27.96
N GLY A 188 -19.13 22.87 -27.29
CA GLY A 188 -17.95 22.26 -27.87
C GLY A 188 -18.38 20.91 -28.42
N ARG A 189 -18.19 20.68 -29.72
CA ARG A 189 -18.47 19.40 -30.36
C ARG A 189 -17.66 18.34 -29.61
N ILE A 190 -18.31 17.69 -28.65
CA ILE A 190 -17.87 16.42 -28.12
C ILE A 190 -17.82 15.54 -29.36
N LEU A 191 -16.60 15.17 -29.77
CA LEU A 191 -16.42 14.22 -30.87
C LEU A 191 -17.21 12.97 -30.46
N ASP A 192 -18.17 12.58 -31.29
CA ASP A 192 -18.88 11.30 -31.13
C ASP A 192 -17.85 10.17 -30.99
N TYR A 193 -18.25 9.05 -30.38
CA TYR A 193 -17.35 7.92 -30.12
C TYR A 193 -16.52 7.51 -31.36
N GLU A 194 -17.11 7.58 -32.55
CA GLU A 194 -16.40 7.35 -33.82
C GLU A 194 -15.37 8.44 -34.16
N GLY A 195 -15.69 9.70 -33.89
CA GLY A 195 -14.78 10.82 -34.10
C GLY A 195 -13.57 10.78 -33.17
N SER A 196 -13.78 10.37 -31.91
CA SER A 196 -12.69 10.18 -30.95
C SER A 196 -11.81 8.97 -31.30
N GLN A 197 -12.39 7.88 -31.82
CA GLN A 197 -11.62 6.76 -32.33
C GLN A 197 -10.75 7.13 -33.53
N LYS A 198 -11.28 7.87 -34.52
CA LYS A 198 -10.50 8.34 -35.67
C LYS A 198 -9.33 9.24 -35.27
N TYR A 199 -9.55 10.11 -34.27
CA TYR A 199 -8.50 10.98 -33.73
C TYR A 199 -7.37 10.19 -33.05
N LEU A 200 -7.71 9.18 -32.24
CA LEU A 200 -6.72 8.30 -31.61
C LEU A 200 -5.95 7.47 -32.65
N GLN A 201 -6.61 7.01 -33.71
CA GLN A 201 -5.98 6.28 -34.80
C GLN A 201 -4.99 7.16 -35.57
N ALA A 202 -5.34 8.43 -35.82
CA ALA A 202 -4.46 9.42 -36.45
C ALA A 202 -3.22 9.70 -35.60
N LEU A 203 -3.37 9.85 -34.27
CA LEU A 203 -2.25 10.02 -33.35
C LEU A 203 -1.31 8.81 -33.32
N GLY A 204 -1.89 7.59 -33.33
CA GLY A 204 -1.12 6.35 -33.42
C GLY A 204 -0.34 6.23 -34.74
N GLN A 205 -0.91 6.71 -35.84
CA GLN A 205 -0.21 6.75 -37.14
C GLN A 205 0.96 7.73 -37.12
N LEU A 206 0.76 8.93 -36.57
CA LEU A 206 1.77 9.97 -36.47
C LEU A 206 2.98 9.53 -35.63
N ALA A 207 2.74 8.80 -34.54
CA ALA A 207 3.79 8.21 -33.71
C ALA A 207 4.60 7.15 -34.47
N ARG A 208 3.94 6.34 -35.32
CA ARG A 208 4.62 5.33 -36.17
C ARG A 208 5.47 5.99 -37.25
N ASP A 209 4.95 7.04 -37.89
CA ASP A 209 5.67 7.77 -38.94
C ASP A 209 6.89 8.53 -38.38
N ARG A 210 6.81 9.00 -37.13
CA ARG A 210 7.95 9.57 -36.42
C ARG A 210 9.01 8.51 -36.12
N LYS A 211 8.59 7.35 -35.60
CA LYS A 211 9.49 6.23 -35.29
C LYS A 211 10.16 5.66 -36.55
N ALA A 212 9.46 5.65 -37.69
CA ALA A 212 10.01 5.25 -38.98
C ALA A 212 11.05 6.25 -39.52
N ARG A 213 10.81 7.56 -39.30
CA ARG A 213 11.81 8.61 -39.62
C ARG A 213 13.06 8.49 -38.75
N ASP A 214 12.90 8.26 -37.45
CA ASP A 214 14.02 8.11 -36.52
C ASP A 214 14.85 6.83 -36.78
N ALA A 215 14.26 5.81 -37.41
CA ALA A 215 14.95 4.58 -37.79
C ALA A 215 15.63 4.64 -39.16
N SER A 216 15.41 5.72 -39.93
CA SER A 216 16.00 5.96 -41.25
C SER A 216 17.15 6.98 -41.23
N MET A 217 17.55 7.47 -40.06
CA MET A 217 18.80 8.20 -39.80
C MET A 217 19.82 7.31 -39.12
#